data_AF-A0AAJ1RM59-F1
#
_entry.id   AF-A0AAJ1RM59-F1
#
_cell.length_a   1.000
_cell.length_b   1.000
_cell.length_c   1.000
_cell.angle_alpha   90.00
_cell.angle_beta   90.00
_cell.angle_gamma   90.00
#
_symmetry.space_group_name_H-M   'P 1'
#
loop_
_entity.id
_entity.type
_entity.pdbx_description
1 polymer ?
#
loop_
_entity_poly.entity_id
_entity_poly.type
_entity_poly.pdbx_seq_one_letter_code
_entity_poly.pdbx_strand_id
1 'polypeptide(L)'
;MRLHTVRKVNGKEFTDRLFGLRKKRAATGAPEFNKLCAALETEHRLTPPKSPQVNGRAERFNGRVEEVLQTRHFRSGEEIEATLHRYVWRYNQQLP
;
A
#
# COMPACT_ATOMS: atom_id res chain seq x y z
N MET A 1 12.13 15.96 -3.14
CA MET A 1 12.01 14.84 -2.17
C MET A 1 12.30 13.56 -2.92
N ARG A 2 13.33 12.78 -2.53
CA ARG A 2 13.69 11.51 -3.20
C ARG A 2 13.29 10.35 -2.30
N LEU A 3 12.53 9.39 -2.84
CA LEU A 3 12.13 8.21 -2.08
C LEU A 3 13.27 7.19 -2.11
N HIS A 4 13.84 6.89 -0.94
CA HIS A 4 14.96 5.95 -0.83
C HIS A 4 14.51 4.48 -0.82
N THR A 5 13.35 4.20 -0.22
CA THR A 5 12.84 2.84 -0.07
C THR A 5 11.32 2.81 -0.19
N VAL A 6 10.79 1.83 -0.92
CA VAL A 6 9.36 1.54 -1.04
C VAL A 6 9.12 0.12 -0.53
N ARG A 7 8.15 -0.03 0.39
CA ARG A 7 7.75 -1.33 0.93
C ARG A 7 6.34 -1.69 0.51
N LYS A 8 6.14 -2.91 0.00
CA LYS A 8 4.85 -3.41 -0.48
C LYS A 8 4.51 -4.77 0.12
N VAL A 9 3.20 -5.02 0.24
CA VAL A 9 2.63 -6.34 0.58
C VAL A 9 2.81 -7.30 -0.58
N ASN A 10 2.81 -8.61 -0.29
CA ASN A 10 2.99 -9.66 -1.28
C ASN A 10 1.72 -9.93 -2.13
N GLY A 11 1.10 -8.87 -2.65
CA GLY A 11 0.02 -8.98 -3.64
C GLY A 11 0.54 -9.49 -4.98
N LYS A 12 -0.31 -10.16 -5.76
CA LYS A 12 0.05 -10.69 -7.09
C LYS A 12 0.49 -9.59 -8.05
N GLU A 13 0.03 -8.37 -7.80
CA GLU A 13 0.34 -7.16 -8.56
C GLU A 13 1.79 -6.69 -8.35
N PHE A 14 2.38 -7.00 -7.19
CA PHE A 14 3.72 -6.52 -6.80
C PHE A 14 4.77 -7.63 -6.76
N THR A 15 4.36 -8.90 -6.76
CA THR A 15 5.27 -10.04 -6.75
C THR A 15 4.61 -11.30 -7.29
N ASP A 16 5.39 -12.10 -8.02
CA ASP A 16 5.02 -13.45 -8.44
C ASP A 16 5.27 -14.51 -7.35
N ARG A 17 5.83 -14.10 -6.19
CA ARG A 17 6.18 -14.93 -5.04
C ARG A 17 5.03 -15.16 -4.05
N LEU A 18 3.80 -15.35 -4.53
CA LEU A 18 2.68 -15.57 -3.60
C LEU A 18 2.85 -16.85 -2.78
N PHE A 19 2.58 -16.76 -1.48
CA PHE A 19 2.65 -17.86 -0.53
C PHE A 19 1.94 -19.13 -1.04
N GLY A 20 2.72 -20.18 -1.31
CA GLY A 20 2.26 -21.56 -1.36
C GLY A 20 1.66 -22.09 -2.67
N LEU A 21 1.32 -21.27 -3.66
CA LEU A 21 0.54 -21.77 -4.82
C LEU A 21 1.34 -22.22 -6.05
N ARG A 22 2.65 -21.95 -6.12
CA ARG A 22 3.48 -22.45 -7.24
C ARG A 22 4.89 -22.85 -6.79
N LYS A 23 5.02 -24.03 -6.19
CA LYS A 23 6.31 -24.75 -6.14
C LYS A 23 6.87 -25.12 -7.54
N LYS A 24 6.14 -24.83 -8.63
CA LYS A 24 6.48 -25.23 -10.02
C LYS A 24 6.93 -24.09 -10.96
N ARG A 25 6.82 -22.81 -10.58
CA ARG A 25 7.34 -21.70 -11.41
C ARG A 25 8.37 -20.94 -10.60
N ALA A 26 9.60 -20.88 -11.11
CA ALA A 26 10.62 -19.99 -10.57
C ALA A 26 10.06 -18.56 -10.57
N ALA A 27 10.22 -17.85 -9.46
CA ALA A 27 9.88 -16.44 -9.40
C ALA A 27 10.78 -15.70 -10.38
N THR A 28 10.17 -15.16 -11.42
CA THR A 28 10.82 -14.45 -12.54
C THR A 28 11.52 -13.18 -12.07
N GLY A 29 11.15 -12.65 -10.88
CA GLY A 29 11.81 -11.51 -10.26
C GLY A 29 11.59 -10.17 -10.97
N ALA A 30 10.83 -10.15 -12.06
CA ALA A 30 10.64 -8.98 -12.91
C ALA A 30 9.18 -8.51 -13.07
N PRO A 31 8.39 -8.29 -11.99
CA PRO A 31 7.21 -7.44 -12.08
C PRO A 31 7.60 -6.04 -12.63
N GLU A 32 6.73 -5.43 -13.44
CA GLU A 32 6.94 -4.08 -13.99
C GLU A 32 7.25 -3.03 -12.92
N PHE A 33 6.70 -3.21 -11.72
CA PHE A 33 6.98 -2.35 -10.58
C PHE A 33 8.46 -2.37 -10.14
N ASN A 34 9.16 -3.50 -10.26
CA ASN A 34 10.59 -3.59 -9.96
C ASN A 34 11.42 -2.76 -10.95
N LYS A 35 11.03 -2.76 -12.24
CA LYS A 35 11.71 -1.96 -13.27
C LYS A 35 11.56 -0.47 -12.99
N LEU A 36 10.36 -0.05 -12.58
CA LEU A 36 10.11 1.34 -12.19
C LEU A 36 10.92 1.74 -10.95
N CYS A 37 10.96 0.90 -9.91
CA CYS A 37 11.79 1.15 -8.74
C CYS A 37 13.28 1.25 -9.08
N ALA A 38 13.79 0.39 -9.96
CA ALA A 38 15.17 0.47 -10.45
C ALA A 38 15.44 1.76 -11.22
N ALA A 39 14.54 2.18 -12.11
CA ALA A 39 14.64 3.44 -12.87
C ALA A 39 14.62 4.68 -11.96
N LEU A 40 13.91 4.60 -10.83
CA LEU A 40 13.84 5.68 -9.83
C LEU A 40 14.94 5.60 -8.76
N GLU A 41 15.87 4.64 -8.88
CA GLU A 41 16.91 4.34 -7.88
C GLU A 41 16.33 4.15 -6.47
N THR A 42 15.17 3.50 -6.40
CA THR A 42 14.42 3.27 -5.16
C THR A 42 14.49 1.81 -4.78
N GLU A 43 14.87 1.52 -3.54
CA GLU A 43 14.92 0.14 -3.06
C GLU A 43 13.50 -0.41 -2.87
N HIS A 44 13.16 -1.51 -3.55
CA HIS A 44 11.88 -2.20 -3.37
C HIS A 44 12.00 -3.35 -2.37
N ARG A 45 11.29 -3.26 -1.25
CA ARG A 45 11.23 -4.30 -0.20
C ARG A 45 9.85 -4.93 -0.12
N LEU A 46 9.82 -6.26 -0.07
CA LEU A 46 8.60 -7.01 0.23
C LEU A 46 8.47 -7.23 1.73
N THR A 47 7.25 -7.13 2.27
CA THR A 47 7.01 -7.50 3.67
C THR A 47 7.19 -9.00 3.88
N PRO A 48 7.79 -9.46 4.99
CA PRO A 48 7.78 -10.88 5.31
C PRO A 48 6.34 -11.42 5.42
N PRO A 49 6.09 -12.70 5.10
CA PRO A 49 4.82 -13.35 5.41
C PRO A 49 4.42 -13.10 6.86
N LYS A 50 3.11 -12.92 7.09
CA LYS A 50 2.54 -12.91 8.45
C LYS A 50 3.25 -11.91 9.38
N SER A 51 3.60 -10.73 8.87
CA SER A 51 4.28 -9.67 9.62
C SER A 51 3.35 -8.46 9.86
N PRO A 52 2.35 -8.58 10.77
CA PRO A 52 1.34 -7.55 11.00
C PRO A 52 1.93 -6.22 11.50
N GLN A 53 3.03 -6.27 12.26
CA GLN A 53 3.70 -5.06 12.77
C GLN A 53 4.23 -4.16 11.64
N VAL A 54 4.65 -4.77 10.53
CA VAL A 54 5.30 -4.10 9.41
C VAL A 54 4.27 -3.46 8.46
N ASN A 55 3.04 -3.98 8.46
CA ASN A 55 1.89 -3.40 7.76
C ASN A 55 1.04 -2.49 8.67
N GLY A 56 1.19 -2.59 10.00
CA GLY A 56 0.27 -2.01 10.98
C GLY A 56 0.12 -0.48 10.97
N ARG A 57 1.00 0.29 10.31
CA ARG A 57 0.75 1.73 10.07
C ARG A 57 -0.20 1.96 8.91
N ALA A 58 0.00 1.26 7.80
CA ALA A 58 -0.88 1.34 6.63
C ALA A 58 -2.24 0.70 6.92
N GLU A 59 -2.26 -0.43 7.64
CA GLU A 59 -3.50 -1.08 8.08
C GLU A 59 -4.30 -0.17 9.04
N ARG A 60 -3.64 0.50 10.00
CA ARG A 60 -4.32 1.49 10.88
C ARG A 60 -4.80 2.74 10.15
N PHE A 61 -4.09 3.18 9.11
CA PHE A 61 -4.58 4.26 8.24
C PHE A 61 -5.83 3.80 7.48
N ASN A 62 -5.75 2.62 6.85
CA ASN A 62 -6.83 2.07 6.04
C ASN A 62 -8.09 1.78 6.88
N GLY A 63 -7.95 1.17 8.06
CA GLY A 63 -9.10 0.89 8.94
C GLY A 63 -9.79 2.17 9.44
N ARG A 64 -9.02 3.23 9.71
CA ARG A 64 -9.61 4.51 10.15
C ARG A 64 -10.31 5.25 9.01
N VAL A 65 -9.78 5.21 7.79
CA VAL A 65 -10.51 5.82 6.65
C VAL A 65 -11.74 4.99 6.29
N GLU A 66 -11.69 3.67 6.43
CA GLU A 66 -12.85 2.80 6.24
C GLU A 66 -14.00 3.17 7.19
N GLU A 67 -13.71 3.42 8.47
CA GLU A 67 -14.72 3.89 9.44
C GLU A 67 -15.36 5.23 8.99
N VAL A 68 -14.56 6.17 8.49
CA VAL A 68 -15.07 7.45 7.95
C VAL A 68 -15.94 7.24 6.72
N LEU A 69 -15.58 6.30 5.84
CA LEU A 69 -16.34 5.98 4.64
C LEU A 69 -17.65 5.24 4.97
N GLN A 70 -17.67 4.39 6.00
CA GLN A 70 -18.87 3.66 6.43
C GLN A 70 -19.89 4.57 7.14
N THR A 71 -19.44 5.62 7.81
CA THR A 71 -20.30 6.52 8.60
C THR A 71 -20.95 7.63 7.78
N ARG A 72 -20.58 7.80 6.50
CA ARG A 72 -21.05 8.89 5.66
C ARG A 72 -21.60 8.39 4.34
N HIS A 73 -22.80 8.87 3.98
CA HIS A 73 -23.35 8.65 2.65
C HIS A 73 -22.82 9.71 1.68
N PHE A 74 -22.27 9.27 0.55
CA PHE A 74 -21.74 10.15 -0.49
C PHE A 74 -22.69 10.22 -1.69
N ARG A 75 -22.83 11.40 -2.29
CA ARG A 75 -23.69 11.62 -3.46
C ARG A 75 -22.92 11.61 -4.78
N SER A 76 -21.60 11.76 -4.74
CA SER A 76 -20.73 11.77 -5.91
C SER A 76 -19.31 11.30 -5.59
N GLY A 77 -18.55 10.95 -6.63
CA GLY A 77 -17.12 10.63 -6.51
C GLY A 77 -16.28 11.83 -6.03
N GLU A 78 -16.64 13.04 -6.42
CA GLU A 78 -15.99 14.29 -5.98
C GLU A 78 -16.11 14.47 -4.46
N GLU A 79 -17.25 14.09 -3.88
CA GLU A 79 -17.46 14.17 -2.42
C GLU A 79 -16.56 13.16 -1.68
N ILE A 80 -16.34 11.98 -2.27
CA ILE A 80 -15.41 10.97 -1.75
C ILE A 80 -13.99 11.52 -1.82
N GLU A 81 -13.56 12.04 -2.98
CA GLU A 81 -12.22 12.60 -3.19
C GLU A 81 -11.93 13.74 -2.21
N ALA A 82 -12.84 14.72 -2.09
CA ALA A 82 -12.69 15.83 -1.15
C ALA A 82 -12.59 15.35 0.30
N THR A 83 -13.32 14.29 0.65
CA THR A 83 -13.29 13.69 1.99
C THR A 83 -11.97 12.97 2.25
N LEU A 84 -11.45 12.21 1.28
CA LEU A 84 -10.16 11.54 1.36
C LEU A 84 -9.01 12.55 1.48
N HIS A 85 -9.03 13.64 0.69
CA HIS A 85 -8.04 14.71 0.81
C HIS A 85 -8.04 15.37 2.20
N ARG A 86 -9.24 15.68 2.71
CA ARG A 86 -9.39 16.24 4.06
C ARG A 86 -8.91 15.26 5.12
N TYR A 87 -9.20 13.98 4.97
CA TYR A 87 -8.74 12.94 5.87
C TYR A 87 -7.22 12.84 5.88
N VAL A 88 -6.56 12.77 4.72
CA VAL A 88 -5.09 12.72 4.60
C VAL A 88 -4.44 13.94 5.24
N TRP A 89 -4.97 15.13 4.97
CA TRP A 89 -4.47 16.37 5.58
C TRP A 89 -4.57 16.31 7.11
N ARG A 90 -5.74 15.94 7.64
CA ARG A 90 -5.95 15.85 9.09
C ARG A 90 -5.09 14.76 9.74
N TYR A 91 -5.00 13.60 9.10
CA TYR A 91 -4.17 12.49 9.54
C TYR A 91 -2.71 12.90 9.67
N ASN A 92 -2.16 13.65 8.71
CA ASN A 92 -0.76 14.04 8.71
C ASN A 92 -0.45 15.23 9.64
N GLN A 93 -1.42 16.12 9.90
CA GLN A 93 -1.24 17.30 10.74
C GLN A 93 -1.59 17.08 12.21
N GLN A 94 -2.47 16.12 12.52
CA GLN A 94 -3.02 15.89 13.86
C GLN A 94 -2.79 14.45 14.34
N LEU A 95 -1.66 13.83 14.00
CA LEU A 95 -1.25 12.61 14.68
C LEU A 95 -1.17 12.90 16.18
N PRO A 96 -1.90 12.19 17.06
CA PRO A 96 -1.47 12.12 18.46
C PRO A 96 -0.08 11.48 18.57
#